data_AF-A0A2I0ASM5-F1
#
_entry.id   AF-A0A2I0ASM5-F1
#
_cell.length_a   1.000
_cell.length_b   1.000
_cell.length_c   1.000
_cell.angle_alpha   90.00
_cell.angle_beta   90.00
_cell.angle_gamma   90.00
#
_symmetry.space_group_name_H-M   'P 1'
#
loop_
_entity.id
_entity.type
_entity.pdbx_description
1 polymer ?
#
loop_
_entity_poly.entity_id
_entity_poly.type
_entity_poly.pdbx_seq_one_letter_code
_entity_poly.pdbx_strand_id
1 'polypeptide(L)'
;MRTLRVFSAGERNCYSVDVPGGGQILVRASFFYGNYDGRHSPPTFGLEFDGNRWAAVRTAEDEVVQHEAIYVARGGRTSVCVVRTKAGELPFVSAIEVRALGEKMYGRYDRNTSALVLAGRVAAGRYVVRLDRLQPKFVFFFF
;
A
#
# COMPACT_ATOMS: atom_id res chain seq x y z
N MET A 1 0.13 11.73 9.35
CA MET A 1 0.14 10.40 10.01
C MET A 1 0.90 10.55 11.33
N ARG A 2 0.47 9.94 12.42
CA ARG A 2 1.09 10.12 13.75
C ARG A 2 1.79 8.88 14.30
N THR A 3 1.52 7.72 13.72
CA THR A 3 1.97 6.43 14.24
C THR A 3 2.49 5.55 13.09
N LEU A 4 3.39 4.63 13.43
CA LEU A 4 4.00 3.68 12.49
C LEU A 4 4.42 2.42 13.23
N ARG A 5 4.54 1.30 12.48
CA ARG A 5 5.14 0.05 12.97
C ARG A 5 6.43 -0.23 12.23
N VAL A 6 7.52 -0.38 12.99
CA VAL A 6 8.86 -0.70 12.50
C VAL A 6 9.08 -2.21 12.54
N PHE A 7 9.79 -2.75 11.55
CA PHE A 7 10.18 -4.14 11.49
C PHE A 7 11.68 -4.29 11.72
N SER A 8 12.07 -4.48 12.99
CA SER A 8 13.47 -4.66 13.40
C SER A 8 14.02 -6.06 13.09
N ALA A 9 13.17 -7.08 12.99
CA ALA A 9 13.53 -8.45 12.68
C ALA A 9 12.88 -8.94 11.36
N GLY A 10 13.54 -9.89 10.72
CA GLY A 10 13.09 -10.51 9.47
C GLY A 10 13.35 -9.68 8.23
N GLU A 11 13.60 -10.38 7.12
CA GLU A 11 13.83 -9.76 5.80
C GLU A 11 12.53 -9.38 5.10
N ARG A 12 11.43 -10.09 5.36
CA ARG A 12 10.11 -9.86 4.75
C ARG A 12 9.03 -9.91 5.82
N ASN A 13 8.25 -8.84 5.93
CA ASN A 13 7.17 -8.72 6.91
C ASN A 13 5.86 -8.39 6.19
N CYS A 14 4.82 -9.20 6.40
CA CYS A 14 3.58 -9.15 5.62
C CYS A 14 2.35 -8.97 6.51
N TYR A 15 1.39 -8.18 6.01
CA TYR A 15 0.01 -8.15 6.51
C TYR A 15 -0.89 -8.89 5.53
N SER A 16 -1.68 -9.82 6.04
CA SER A 16 -2.67 -10.55 5.27
C SER A 16 -4.07 -10.08 5.63
N VAL A 17 -4.86 -9.72 4.62
CA VAL A 17 -6.21 -9.17 4.77
C VAL A 17 -7.17 -10.05 3.99
N ASP A 18 -8.29 -10.41 4.61
CA ASP A 18 -9.34 -11.19 3.94
C ASP A 18 -10.11 -10.28 2.98
N VAL A 19 -10.32 -10.78 1.76
CA VAL A 19 -10.96 -10.04 0.66
C VAL A 19 -11.89 -10.97 -0.13
N PRO A 20 -12.90 -10.43 -0.85
CA PRO A 20 -13.69 -11.25 -1.76
C PRO A 20 -12.78 -11.92 -2.80
N GLY A 21 -12.78 -13.25 -2.83
CA GLY A 21 -11.97 -14.01 -3.78
C GLY A 21 -12.39 -13.76 -5.22
N GLY A 22 -11.41 -13.57 -6.11
CA GLY A 22 -11.63 -13.18 -7.49
C GLY A 22 -12.05 -11.70 -7.67
N GLY A 23 -12.17 -10.94 -6.58
CA GLY A 23 -12.54 -9.53 -6.61
C GLY A 23 -11.37 -8.62 -6.98
N GLN A 24 -11.68 -7.55 -7.72
CA GLN A 24 -10.73 -6.47 -7.92
C GLN A 24 -10.65 -5.63 -6.64
N ILE A 25 -9.44 -5.33 -6.20
CA ILE A 25 -9.18 -4.54 -5.00
C ILE A 25 -8.28 -3.35 -5.30
N LEU A 26 -8.41 -2.31 -4.49
CA LEU A 26 -7.47 -1.20 -4.38
C LEU A 26 -6.70 -1.36 -3.09
N VAL A 27 -5.38 -1.31 -3.18
CA VAL A 27 -4.47 -1.35 -2.04
C VAL A 27 -3.67 -0.06 -2.00
N ARG A 28 -3.60 0.55 -0.82
CA ARG A 28 -2.73 1.69 -0.53
C ARG A 28 -1.84 1.37 0.65
N ALA A 29 -0.56 1.62 0.49
CA ALA A 29 0.41 1.59 1.58
C ALA A 29 1.00 2.99 1.75
N SER A 30 1.04 3.47 2.99
CA SER A 30 1.55 4.80 3.31
C SER A 30 2.68 4.74 4.33
N PHE A 31 3.67 5.60 4.12
CA PHE A 31 4.92 5.63 4.85
C PHE A 31 5.25 7.07 5.20
N PHE A 32 5.22 7.39 6.50
CA PHE A 32 5.70 8.65 7.03
C PHE A 32 6.82 8.37 8.03
N TYR A 33 8.06 8.75 7.71
CA TYR A 33 9.22 8.51 8.57
C TYR A 33 9.23 9.47 9.75
N GLY A 34 9.08 10.78 9.52
CA GLY A 34 8.97 11.79 10.58
C GLY A 34 10.14 11.79 11.57
N ASN A 35 11.30 11.30 11.13
CA ASN A 35 12.49 11.09 11.96
C ASN A 35 12.21 10.37 13.30
N TYR A 36 11.36 9.33 13.28
CA TYR A 36 10.90 8.67 14.50
C TYR A 36 12.01 8.09 15.38
N ASP A 37 13.19 7.81 14.80
CA ASP A 37 14.36 7.23 15.48
C ASP A 37 15.48 8.25 15.75
N GLY A 38 15.29 9.53 15.38
CA GLY A 38 16.26 10.60 15.58
C GLY A 38 17.54 10.48 14.74
N ARG A 39 17.56 9.63 13.70
CA ARG A 39 18.77 9.37 12.89
C ARG A 39 18.93 10.29 11.70
N HIS A 40 17.89 11.04 11.32
CA HIS A 40 17.87 11.88 10.11
C HIS A 40 18.27 11.09 8.86
N SER A 41 17.93 9.80 8.81
CA SER A 41 18.34 8.88 7.76
C SER A 41 17.14 8.05 7.30
N PRO A 42 16.26 8.63 6.46
CA PRO A 42 15.07 7.94 5.98
C PRO A 42 15.43 6.63 5.25
N PRO A 43 14.89 5.46 5.65
CA PRO A 43 15.27 4.18 5.05
C PRO A 43 14.63 3.98 3.67
N THR A 44 15.26 3.11 2.87
CA THR A 44 14.70 2.58 1.62
C THR A 44 14.41 1.09 1.79
N PHE A 45 13.32 0.60 1.21
CA PHE A 45 12.96 -0.81 1.29
C PHE A 45 12.03 -1.24 0.15
N GLY A 46 11.86 -2.54 -0.03
CA GLY A 46 10.94 -3.11 -1.00
C GLY A 46 9.49 -3.13 -0.51
N LEU A 47 8.57 -3.00 -1.46
CA LEU A 47 7.13 -3.16 -1.25
C LEU A 47 6.60 -4.21 -2.22
N GLU A 48 5.76 -5.10 -1.73
CA GLU A 48 5.18 -6.20 -2.49
C GLU A 48 3.70 -6.39 -2.17
N PHE A 49 2.95 -6.87 -3.15
CA PHE A 49 1.60 -7.39 -2.95
C PHE A 49 1.51 -8.82 -3.46
N ASP A 50 0.91 -9.72 -2.68
CA ASP A 50 0.76 -11.15 -3.01
C ASP A 50 2.08 -11.81 -3.47
N GLY A 51 3.21 -11.37 -2.89
CA GLY A 51 4.55 -11.85 -3.23
C GLY A 51 5.15 -11.27 -4.53
N ASN A 52 4.44 -10.40 -5.24
CA ASN A 52 4.91 -9.71 -6.44
C ASN A 52 5.53 -8.36 -6.09
N ARG A 53 6.61 -7.99 -6.80
CA ARG A 53 7.24 -6.67 -6.65
C ARG A 53 6.28 -5.56 -7.04
N TRP A 54 6.04 -4.63 -6.11
CA TRP A 54 5.19 -3.47 -6.32
C TRP A 54 6.03 -2.21 -6.53
N ALA A 55 6.88 -1.87 -5.57
CA ALA A 55 7.68 -0.64 -5.61
C ALA A 55 8.95 -0.77 -4.76
N ALA A 56 9.89 0.16 -4.96
CA ALA A 56 10.90 0.48 -3.97
C ALA A 56 10.45 1.75 -3.24
N VAL A 57 10.23 1.65 -1.94
CA VAL A 57 9.81 2.76 -1.09
C VAL A 57 11.06 3.58 -0.76
N ARG A 58 11.09 4.82 -1.25
CA ARG A 58 12.11 5.81 -0.90
C ARG A 58 11.45 6.83 0.01
N THR A 59 11.72 6.73 1.31
CA THR A 59 11.11 7.63 2.29
C THR A 59 11.86 8.96 2.35
N ALA A 60 11.20 9.98 2.86
CA ALA A 60 11.78 11.30 3.13
C ALA A 60 11.45 11.70 4.57
N GLU A 61 12.12 12.75 5.06
CA GLU A 61 12.02 13.18 6.45
C GLU A 61 10.60 13.59 6.83
N ASP A 62 10.02 14.52 6.09
CA ASP A 62 8.74 15.16 6.41
C ASP A 62 7.66 14.97 5.32
N GLU A 63 7.78 13.92 4.50
CA GLU A 63 6.81 13.63 3.44
C GLU A 63 6.12 12.29 3.65
N VAL A 64 4.80 12.24 3.35
CA VAL A 64 4.07 10.98 3.26
C VAL A 64 4.31 10.38 1.89
N VAL A 65 5.04 9.26 1.86
CA VAL A 65 5.21 8.46 0.65
C VAL A 65 4.07 7.45 0.58
N GLN A 66 3.32 7.49 -0.51
CA GLN A 66 2.16 6.63 -0.72
C GLN A 66 2.27 5.85 -2.04
N HIS A 67 1.99 4.56 -1.97
CA HIS A 67 1.84 3.72 -3.14
C HIS A 67 0.39 3.24 -3.25
N GLU A 68 -0.17 3.26 -4.46
CA GLU A 68 -1.51 2.72 -4.76
C GLU A 68 -1.43 1.73 -5.92
N ALA A 69 -2.09 0.58 -5.75
CA ALA A 69 -2.24 -0.44 -6.77
C ALA A 69 -3.69 -0.94 -6.84
N ILE A 70 -4.10 -1.34 -8.03
CA ILE A 70 -5.36 -2.02 -8.30
C ILE A 70 -5.06 -3.35 -9.00
N TYR A 71 -5.52 -4.44 -8.42
CA TYR A 71 -5.32 -5.79 -8.97
C TYR A 71 -6.43 -6.73 -8.52
N VAL A 72 -6.46 -7.92 -9.12
CA VAL A 72 -7.42 -8.98 -8.74
C VAL A 72 -6.81 -9.85 -7.66
N ALA A 73 -7.45 -9.90 -6.49
CA ALA A 73 -7.11 -10.83 -5.44
C ALA A 73 -7.68 -12.21 -5.80
N ARG A 74 -6.85 -13.09 -6.38
CA ARG A 74 -7.31 -14.39 -6.90
C ARG A 74 -7.79 -15.34 -5.79
N GLY A 75 -7.22 -15.23 -4.59
CA GLY A 75 -7.67 -15.96 -3.41
C GLY A 75 -8.59 -15.12 -2.51
N GLY A 76 -9.13 -15.73 -1.45
CA GLY A 76 -9.91 -15.01 -0.42
C GLY A 76 -9.08 -14.12 0.50
N ARG A 77 -7.80 -13.92 0.20
CA ARG A 77 -6.85 -13.12 0.97
C ARG A 77 -5.90 -12.40 0.03
N THR A 78 -5.48 -11.22 0.44
CA THR A 78 -4.34 -10.52 -0.16
C THR A 78 -3.30 -10.23 0.90
N SER A 79 -2.03 -10.13 0.50
CA SER A 79 -0.93 -9.76 1.38
C SER A 79 -0.21 -8.52 0.88
N VAL A 80 0.18 -7.65 1.82
CA VAL A 80 1.06 -6.50 1.58
C VAL A 80 2.30 -6.68 2.42
N CYS A 81 3.46 -6.75 1.77
CA CYS A 81 4.73 -7.02 2.45
C CYS A 81 5.70 -5.85 2.27
N VAL A 82 6.42 -5.53 3.34
CA VAL A 82 7.62 -4.70 3.29
C VAL A 82 8.85 -5.61 3.39
N VAL A 83 9.84 -5.33 2.55
CA VAL A 83 11.03 -6.18 2.38
C VAL A 83 12.27 -5.36 2.65
N ARG A 84 13.07 -5.80 3.61
CA ARG A 84 14.38 -5.21 3.89
C ARG A 84 15.31 -5.49 2.71
N THR A 85 15.94 -4.43 2.19
CA THR A 85 16.86 -4.53 1.06
C THR A 85 18.31 -4.36 1.46
N LYS A 86 18.58 -3.76 2.62
CA LYS A 86 19.92 -3.52 3.15
C LYS A 86 19.94 -3.64 4.66
N ALA A 87 21.07 -4.10 5.21
CA ALA A 87 21.30 -4.09 6.64
C ALA A 87 21.26 -2.65 7.18
N GLY A 88 20.62 -2.45 8.34
CA GLY A 88 20.47 -1.13 8.97
C GLY A 88 19.29 -0.30 8.46
N GLU A 89 18.78 -0.54 7.25
CA GLU A 89 17.56 0.11 6.74
C GLU A 89 16.33 -0.66 7.24
N LEU A 90 15.65 -0.12 8.26
CA LEU A 90 14.48 -0.77 8.87
C LEU A 90 13.20 -0.42 8.09
N PRO A 91 12.51 -1.41 7.49
CA PRO A 91 11.20 -1.17 6.90
C PRO A 91 10.18 -0.80 7.97
N PHE A 92 9.24 0.06 7.61
CA PHE A 92 8.14 0.43 8.49
C PHE A 92 6.86 0.62 7.67
N VAL A 93 5.72 0.74 8.33
CA VAL A 93 4.46 1.10 7.70
C VAL A 93 3.63 1.99 8.62
N SER A 94 3.02 3.04 8.06
CA SER A 94 2.14 3.94 8.81
C SER A 94 0.66 3.54 8.65
N ALA A 95 0.24 3.18 7.43
CA ALA A 95 -1.10 2.69 7.18
C ALA A 95 -1.18 1.76 5.96
N ILE A 96 -2.08 0.79 6.03
CA ILE A 96 -2.50 -0.03 4.87
C ILE A 96 -4.02 0.09 4.73
N GLU A 97 -4.48 0.54 3.56
CA GLU A 97 -5.89 0.57 3.18
C GLU A 97 -6.12 -0.47 2.07
N VAL A 98 -7.06 -1.38 2.30
CA VAL A 98 -7.53 -2.37 1.32
C VAL A 98 -9.02 -2.14 1.09
N ARG A 99 -9.42 -2.05 -0.18
CA ARG A 99 -10.79 -1.80 -0.58
C ARG A 99 -11.21 -2.71 -1.70
N ALA A 100 -12.36 -3.36 -1.55
CA ALA A 100 -13.00 -3.99 -2.69
C ALA A 100 -13.45 -2.91 -3.71
N LEU A 101 -13.34 -3.24 -4.99
CA LEU A 101 -13.81 -2.44 -6.10
C LEU A 101 -14.90 -3.21 -6.85
N GLY A 102 -15.89 -2.48 -7.36
CA GLY A 102 -16.89 -3.05 -8.26
C GLY A 102 -16.27 -3.56 -9.55
N GLU A 103 -16.79 -4.69 -10.05
CA GLU A 103 -16.23 -5.42 -11.18
C GLU A 103 -16.05 -4.57 -12.44
N LYS A 104 -16.86 -3.55 -12.69
CA LYS A 104 -16.72 -2.71 -13.90
C LYS A 104 -15.74 -1.55 -13.75
N MET A 105 -15.26 -1.25 -12.54
CA MET A 105 -14.32 -0.15 -12.31
C MET A 105 -12.95 -0.50 -12.88
N TYR A 106 -12.33 0.40 -13.63
CA TYR A 106 -11.03 0.14 -14.28
C TYR A 106 -11.06 -1.11 -15.20
N GLY A 107 -12.08 -1.25 -16.05
CA GLY A 107 -12.26 -2.42 -16.93
C GLY A 107 -11.30 -2.55 -18.12
N ARG A 108 -10.41 -1.58 -18.32
CA ARG A 108 -9.65 -1.44 -19.58
C ARG A 108 -8.19 -1.87 -19.45
N TYR A 109 -7.96 -3.06 -18.88
CA TYR A 109 -6.65 -3.72 -18.81
C TYR A 109 -6.82 -5.24 -18.63
N ASP A 110 -5.76 -6.03 -18.88
CA ASP A 110 -5.78 -7.47 -18.60
C ASP A 110 -5.68 -7.73 -17.10
N ARG A 111 -6.84 -7.93 -16.48
CA ARG A 111 -7.00 -8.18 -15.05
C ARG A 111 -6.45 -9.52 -14.59
N ASN A 112 -6.25 -10.46 -15.51
CA ASN A 112 -5.71 -11.76 -15.18
C ASN A 112 -4.20 -11.66 -15.01
N THR A 113 -3.50 -10.92 -15.85
CA THR A 113 -2.02 -10.92 -15.85
C THR A 113 -1.40 -9.66 -15.29
N SER A 114 -2.17 -8.58 -15.12
CA SER A 114 -1.63 -7.26 -14.83
C SER A 114 -2.22 -6.64 -13.56
N ALA A 115 -1.50 -5.66 -13.02
CA ALA A 115 -1.95 -4.75 -11.98
C ALA A 115 -1.83 -3.31 -12.50
N LEU A 116 -2.68 -2.41 -12.03
CA LEU A 116 -2.55 -0.98 -12.27
C LEU A 116 -1.82 -0.35 -11.10
N VAL A 117 -0.72 0.34 -11.37
CA VAL A 117 -0.03 1.17 -10.37
C VAL A 117 -0.38 2.63 -10.64
N LEU A 118 -0.71 3.38 -9.58
CA LEU A 118 -1.09 4.78 -9.72
C LEU A 118 0.10 5.61 -10.22
N ALA A 119 -0.05 6.21 -11.40
CA ALA A 119 0.90 7.19 -11.93
C ALA A 119 0.59 8.62 -11.44
N GLY A 120 -0.69 8.96 -11.30
CA GLY A 120 -1.15 10.26 -10.83
C GLY A 120 -2.67 10.33 -10.73
N ARG A 121 -3.16 11.23 -9.88
CA ARG A 121 -4.60 11.52 -9.75
C ARG A 121 -4.78 13.03 -9.78
N VAL A 122 -5.58 13.51 -10.72
CA VAL A 122 -5.86 14.93 -10.89
C VAL A 122 -7.37 15.16 -10.78
N ALA A 123 -7.78 16.19 -10.06
CA ALA A 123 -9.16 16.65 -10.02
C ALA A 123 -9.30 17.84 -10.98
N ALA A 124 -9.88 17.62 -12.16
CA ALA A 124 -10.06 18.65 -13.19
C ALA A 124 -11.34 19.50 -12.95
N GLY A 125 -11.54 20.03 -11.74
CA GLY A 125 -12.71 20.84 -11.37
C GLY A 125 -12.95 21.01 -9.86
N ARG A 126 -13.87 21.92 -9.47
CA ARG A 126 -14.05 22.52 -8.12
C ARG A 126 -14.35 21.56 -6.95
N TYR A 127 -14.67 20.28 -7.19
CA TYR A 127 -15.10 19.35 -6.15
C TYR A 127 -14.27 18.05 -6.15
N VAL A 128 -13.78 17.69 -4.96
CA VAL A 128 -13.17 16.39 -4.71
C VAL A 128 -14.31 15.37 -4.55
N VAL A 129 -14.45 14.46 -5.51
CA VAL A 129 -15.39 13.35 -5.41
C VAL A 129 -14.84 12.33 -4.42
N ARG A 130 -15.43 12.26 -3.22
CA ARG A 130 -15.22 11.16 -2.29
C ARG A 130 -16.17 10.01 -2.65
N LEU A 131 -15.61 8.93 -3.22
CA LEU A 131 -16.31 7.65 -3.35
C LEU A 131 -16.41 6.99 -1.97
N ASP A 132 -17.35 7.48 -1.17
CA ASP A 132 -17.81 6.88 0.07
C ASP A 132 -19.19 6.25 -0.18
N ARG A 133 -19.38 5.02 0.31
CA ARG A 133 -20.53 4.10 0.10
C ARG A 133 -20.38 3.36 -1.24
N LEU A 134 -19.90 2.12 -1.28
CA LEU A 134 -20.73 0.91 -1.08
C LEU A 134 -19.89 -0.38 -0.90
N GLN A 135 -18.56 -0.26 -0.73
CA GLN A 135 -17.64 -1.41 -0.73
C GLN A 135 -16.90 -1.51 0.61
N PRO A 136 -16.65 -2.72 1.15
CA PRO A 136 -15.92 -2.90 2.40
C PRO A 136 -14.53 -2.25 2.28
N LYS A 137 -14.19 -1.45 3.28
CA LYS A 137 -12.88 -0.81 3.43
C LYS A 137 -12.24 -1.36 4.71
N PHE A 138 -11.04 -1.92 4.59
CA PHE A 138 -10.21 -2.30 5.72
C PHE A 138 -9.06 -1.32 5.78
N VAL A 139 -8.97 -0.55 6.87
CA VAL A 139 -7.87 0.39 7.09
C VAL A 139 -7.16 -0.01 8.37
N PHE A 140 -5.91 -0.40 8.24
CA PHE A 140 -5.03 -0.70 9.36
C PHE A 140 -4.17 0.52 9.63
N PHE A 141 -4.43 1.18 10.76
CA PHE A 141 -3.52 2.15 11.34
C PHE A 141 -2.69 1.42 12.39
N PHE A 142 -1.38 1.59 12.32
CA PHE A 142 -0.47 0.94 13.26
C PHE A 142 -0.27 1.91 14.42
N PHE A 143 -0.91 1.64 15.56
CA PHE A 143 -0.82 2.37 16.83
C PHE A 143 0.24 1.75 17.74
#